data_AF-A0A833E3J7-F1
#
_entry.id   AF-A0A833E3J7-F1
#
_cell.length_a   1.000
_cell.length_b   1.000
_cell.length_c   1.000
_cell.angle_alpha   90.00
_cell.angle_beta   90.00
_cell.angle_gamma   90.00
#
_symmetry.space_group_name_H-M   'P 1'
#
loop_
_entity.id
_entity.type
_entity.pdbx_description
1 polymer ?
#
loop_
_entity_poly.entity_id
_entity_poly.type
_entity_poly.pdbx_seq_one_letter_code
_entity_poly.pdbx_strand_id
1 'polypeptide(L)'
;KVREVSFFGIRYPVPYIDWGEQKVVIAINVGGALVPLSIVTYEFLRFAIMGDTGLIVRMLIAIFVSAALSKIFSKPVKGLGIAIPTFIPPLIAASLALLLGGPNRPAVAYASGTMGVLIGADLLNWSKIKELGAPMVSIGGAGTFDGIFLAGIIAVLLV
;
A
#
# COMPACT_ATOMS: atom_id res chain seq x y z
N LYS A 1 11.21 4.90 32.26
CA LYS A 1 12.51 5.07 32.96
C LYS A 1 12.25 5.84 34.24
N VAL A 2 12.83 5.46 35.38
CA VAL A 2 12.65 6.19 36.66
C VAL A 2 13.81 7.17 36.81
N ARG A 3 13.52 8.44 37.09
CA ARG A 3 14.56 9.45 37.38
C ARG A 3 14.56 9.68 38.89
N GLU A 4 15.69 9.42 39.54
CA GLU A 4 15.84 9.69 40.97
C GLU A 4 16.13 11.17 41.19
N VAL A 5 15.34 11.82 42.03
CA VAL A 5 15.62 13.19 42.50
C VAL A 5 15.95 13.11 43.98
N SER A 6 17.09 13.67 44.40
CA SER A 6 17.45 13.76 45.82
C SER A 6 16.93 15.05 46.43
N PHE A 7 16.17 14.96 47.51
CA PHE A 7 15.75 16.10 48.31
C PHE A 7 16.03 15.79 49.78
N PHE A 8 16.81 16.64 50.45
CA PHE A 8 17.30 16.40 51.83
C PHE A 8 17.98 15.02 52.04
N GLY A 9 18.76 14.54 51.07
CA GLY A 9 19.47 13.26 51.18
C GLY A 9 18.59 12.01 51.00
N ILE A 10 17.28 12.17 50.83
CA ILE A 10 16.35 11.09 50.52
C ILE A 10 16.18 11.02 48.99
N ARG A 11 16.33 9.82 48.43
CA ARG A 11 16.13 9.57 47.00
C ARG A 11 14.66 9.24 46.75
N TYR A 12 13.99 10.10 45.99
CA TYR A 12 12.61 9.87 45.57
C TYR A 12 12.58 9.33 44.13
N PRO A 13 11.96 8.16 43.90
CA PRO A 13 11.68 7.69 42.55
C PRO A 13 10.55 8.54 41.97
N VAL A 14 10.89 9.47 41.07
CA VAL A 14 9.88 10.26 40.37
C VAL A 14 9.56 9.55 39.04
N PRO A 15 8.29 9.18 38.78
CA PRO A 15 7.90 8.64 37.50
C PRO A 15 8.12 9.70 36.42
N TYR A 16 9.13 9.49 35.57
CA TYR A 16 9.38 10.33 34.42
C TYR A 16 8.59 9.78 33.24
N ILE A 17 7.52 10.48 32.88
CA ILE A 17 6.81 10.25 31.62
C ILE A 17 7.63 10.98 30.56
N ASP A 18 8.35 10.21 29.77
CA ASP A 18 9.04 10.72 28.58
C ASP A 18 7.94 11.04 27.56
N TRP A 19 7.47 12.29 27.54
CA TRP A 19 6.58 12.84 26.51
C TRP A 19 7.36 13.01 25.19
N GLY A 20 8.16 12.01 24.82
CA GLY A 20 8.84 12.00 23.54
C GLY A 20 7.79 11.97 22.43
N GLU A 21 7.85 12.95 21.52
CA GLU A 21 7.09 12.89 20.28
C GLU A 21 7.34 11.53 19.63
N GLN A 22 6.30 10.69 19.54
CA GLN A 22 6.39 9.46 18.76
C GLN A 22 6.47 9.83 17.29
N LYS A 23 7.70 10.02 16.80
CA LYS A 23 7.98 10.21 15.39
C LYS A 23 7.81 8.87 14.69
N VAL A 24 6.89 8.82 13.73
CA VAL A 24 6.71 7.68 12.85
C VAL A 24 7.43 7.97 11.54
N VAL A 25 8.43 7.16 11.20
CA VAL A 25 9.11 7.25 9.90
C VAL A 25 8.25 6.57 8.84
N ILE A 26 7.88 7.30 7.80
CA ILE A 26 7.15 6.75 6.66
C ILE A 26 8.14 6.52 5.52
N ALA A 27 8.36 5.25 5.19
CA ALA A 27 9.22 4.81 4.10
C ALA A 27 8.39 4.39 2.88
N ILE A 28 8.99 4.46 1.69
CA ILE A 28 8.40 3.95 0.45
C ILE A 28 9.24 2.77 -0.04
N ASN A 29 8.62 1.62 -0.23
CA ASN A 29 9.32 0.41 -0.67
C ASN A 29 9.72 0.51 -2.15
N VAL A 30 10.97 0.17 -2.48
CA VAL A 30 11.44 0.20 -3.87
C VAL A 30 10.74 -0.86 -4.72
N GLY A 31 10.72 -2.12 -4.27
CA GLY A 31 10.15 -3.24 -5.02
C GLY A 31 8.62 -3.30 -4.96
N GLY A 32 8.03 -2.85 -3.85
CA GLY A 32 6.59 -2.90 -3.62
C GLY A 32 5.84 -1.60 -3.89
N ALA A 33 6.53 -0.49 -4.15
CA ALA A 33 5.87 0.76 -4.53
C ALA A 33 6.55 1.44 -5.71
N LEU A 34 7.84 1.81 -5.61
CA LEU A 34 8.47 2.65 -6.64
C LEU A 34 8.60 1.97 -8.01
N VAL A 35 9.11 0.74 -8.06
CA VAL A 35 9.24 -0.01 -9.32
C VAL A 35 7.87 -0.36 -9.92
N PRO A 36 6.88 -0.84 -9.14
CA PRO A 36 5.55 -1.05 -9.68
C PRO A 36 4.89 0.24 -10.19
N LEU A 37 5.03 1.35 -9.46
CA LEU A 37 4.52 2.66 -9.88
C LEU A 37 5.15 3.10 -11.20
N SER A 38 6.45 2.93 -11.38
CA SER A 38 7.13 3.35 -12.61
C SER A 38 6.63 2.58 -13.83
N ILE A 39 6.37 1.28 -13.68
CA ILE A 39 5.78 0.45 -14.75
C ILE A 39 4.37 0.95 -15.09
N VAL A 40 3.52 1.17 -14.08
CA VAL A 40 2.16 1.69 -14.32
C VAL A 40 2.19 3.08 -14.98
N THR A 41 3.08 3.97 -14.54
CA THR A 41 3.27 5.28 -15.17
C THR A 41 3.70 5.15 -16.63
N TYR A 42 4.64 4.25 -16.92
CA TYR A 42 5.06 3.97 -18.29
C TYR A 42 3.89 3.47 -19.17
N GLU A 43 3.07 2.54 -18.67
CA GLU A 43 1.89 2.05 -19.39
C GLU A 43 0.91 3.19 -19.72
N PHE A 44 0.58 4.03 -18.74
CA PHE A 44 -0.29 5.20 -18.96
C PHE A 44 0.29 6.16 -20.01
N LEU A 45 1.59 6.47 -19.94
CA LEU A 45 2.25 7.33 -20.92
C LEU A 45 2.23 6.72 -22.31
N ARG A 46 2.53 5.42 -22.43
CA ARG A 46 2.52 4.71 -23.71
C ARG A 46 1.14 4.77 -24.37
N PHE A 47 0.07 4.47 -23.63
CA PHE A 47 -1.29 4.50 -24.16
C PHE A 47 -1.77 5.92 -24.46
N ALA A 48 -1.34 6.92 -23.69
CA ALA A 48 -1.66 8.32 -23.95
C ALA A 48 -1.04 8.78 -25.28
N ILE A 49 0.22 8.43 -25.54
CA ILE A 49 0.90 8.73 -26.80
C ILE A 49 0.25 8.01 -27.99
N MET A 50 -0.18 6.75 -27.79
CA MET A 50 -0.90 5.97 -28.80
C MET A 50 -2.34 6.46 -29.05
N GLY A 51 -2.88 7.35 -28.21
CA GLY A 51 -4.24 7.86 -28.31
C GLY A 51 -5.33 6.88 -27.85
N ASP A 52 -4.98 5.79 -27.16
CA ASP A 52 -5.94 4.79 -26.66
C ASP A 52 -6.60 5.25 -25.36
N THR A 53 -7.44 6.28 -25.49
CA THR A 53 -8.21 6.84 -24.37
C THR A 53 -9.18 5.82 -23.76
N GLY A 54 -9.68 4.88 -24.56
CA GLY A 54 -10.57 3.82 -24.10
C GLY A 54 -9.91 2.89 -23.09
N LEU A 55 -8.67 2.45 -23.36
CA LEU A 55 -7.93 1.61 -22.43
C LEU A 55 -7.53 2.36 -21.16
N ILE A 56 -7.11 3.62 -21.27
CA ILE A 56 -6.80 4.48 -20.12
C ILE A 56 -7.99 4.58 -19.17
N VAL A 57 -9.19 4.84 -19.71
CA VAL A 57 -10.41 4.93 -18.90
C VAL A 57 -10.71 3.59 -18.21
N ARG A 58 -10.57 2.47 -18.92
CA ARG A 58 -10.75 1.12 -18.34
C ARG A 58 -9.74 0.84 -17.22
N MET A 59 -8.47 1.22 -17.40
CA MET A 59 -7.45 1.12 -16.35
C MET A 59 -7.82 1.97 -15.14
N LEU A 60 -8.25 3.22 -15.32
CA LEU A 60 -8.66 4.09 -14.21
C LEU A 60 -9.86 3.52 -13.43
N ILE A 61 -10.86 3.00 -14.15
CA ILE A 61 -12.01 2.32 -13.52
C ILE A 61 -11.55 1.10 -12.73
N ALA A 62 -10.68 0.27 -13.30
CA ALA A 62 -10.15 -0.91 -12.64
C ALA A 62 -9.33 -0.54 -11.38
N ILE A 63 -8.49 0.50 -11.45
CA ILE A 63 -7.75 1.03 -10.30
C ILE A 63 -8.71 1.51 -9.22
N PHE A 64 -9.75 2.26 -9.57
CA PHE A 64 -10.74 2.77 -8.63
C PHE A 64 -11.46 1.63 -7.89
N VAL A 65 -11.97 0.64 -8.63
CA VAL A 65 -12.66 -0.53 -8.04
C VAL A 65 -11.71 -1.33 -7.16
N SER A 66 -10.49 -1.59 -7.65
CA SER A 66 -9.46 -2.32 -6.89
C SER A 66 -9.06 -1.58 -5.61
N ALA A 67 -8.95 -0.25 -5.65
CA ALA A 67 -8.66 0.57 -4.47
C ALA A 67 -9.78 0.50 -3.43
N ALA A 68 -11.04 0.59 -3.86
CA ALA A 68 -12.18 0.46 -2.97
C ALA A 68 -12.20 -0.92 -2.28
N LEU A 69 -12.01 -1.99 -3.04
CA LEU A 69 -11.96 -3.35 -2.49
C LEU A 69 -10.75 -3.55 -1.58
N SER A 70 -9.55 -3.12 -2.00
CA SER A 70 -8.33 -3.23 -1.19
C SER A 70 -8.47 -2.48 0.13
N LYS A 71 -9.12 -1.31 0.13
CA LYS A 71 -9.44 -0.57 1.35
C LYS A 71 -10.35 -1.36 2.29
N ILE A 72 -11.39 -2.02 1.76
CA ILE A 72 -12.34 -2.83 2.55
C ILE A 72 -11.62 -4.02 3.21
N PHE A 73 -10.73 -4.69 2.47
CA PHE A 73 -10.03 -5.88 2.98
C PHE A 73 -8.78 -5.57 3.81
N SER A 74 -8.25 -4.35 3.72
CA SER A 74 -7.09 -3.91 4.49
C SER A 74 -7.40 -3.70 5.97
N LYS A 75 -6.48 -4.10 6.85
CA LYS A 75 -6.57 -3.89 8.29
C LYS A 75 -5.26 -3.33 8.84
N PRO A 76 -5.29 -2.21 9.60
CA PRO A 76 -4.13 -1.77 10.38
C PRO A 76 -3.86 -2.77 11.50
N VAL A 77 -2.66 -3.34 11.51
CA VAL A 77 -2.19 -4.31 12.50
C VAL A 77 -1.00 -3.71 13.25
N LYS A 78 -1.15 -3.55 14.56
CA LYS A 78 -0.11 -2.96 15.44
C LYS A 78 1.21 -3.72 15.28
N GLY A 79 2.31 -2.98 15.12
CA GLY A 79 3.64 -3.54 14.92
C GLY A 79 3.91 -4.19 13.56
N LEU A 80 2.90 -4.38 12.70
CA LEU A 80 3.06 -4.96 11.36
C LEU A 80 2.88 -3.91 10.25
N GLY A 81 1.90 -3.01 10.39
CA GLY A 81 1.55 -2.04 9.34
C GLY A 81 0.11 -2.21 8.86
N ILE A 82 -0.18 -1.85 7.62
CA ILE A 82 -1.49 -2.08 7.01
C ILE A 82 -1.43 -3.37 6.19
N ALA A 83 -2.08 -4.41 6.68
CA ALA A 83 -2.07 -5.72 6.05
C ALA A 83 -3.32 -5.95 5.20
N ILE A 84 -3.15 -6.65 4.08
CA ILE A 84 -4.22 -7.15 3.22
C ILE A 84 -3.99 -8.65 3.01
N PRO A 85 -5.04 -9.50 2.96
CA PRO A 85 -4.85 -10.92 2.68
C PRO A 85 -4.23 -11.14 1.31
N THR A 86 -3.15 -11.92 1.24
CA THR A 86 -2.23 -12.05 0.10
C THR A 86 -2.92 -12.35 -1.25
N PHE A 87 -3.95 -13.20 -1.26
CA PHE A 87 -4.64 -13.59 -2.49
C PHE A 87 -5.75 -12.62 -2.94
N ILE A 88 -6.18 -11.69 -2.09
CA ILE A 88 -7.26 -10.77 -2.43
C ILE A 88 -6.85 -9.84 -3.59
N PRO A 89 -5.71 -9.14 -3.54
CA PRO A 89 -5.26 -8.30 -4.65
C PRO A 89 -5.13 -9.01 -6.01
N PRO A 90 -4.41 -10.15 -6.14
CA PRO A 90 -4.26 -10.80 -7.44
C PRO A 90 -5.59 -11.32 -8.00
N LEU A 91 -6.52 -11.79 -7.16
CA LEU A 91 -7.85 -12.24 -7.61
C LEU A 91 -8.70 -11.07 -8.11
N ILE A 92 -8.65 -9.92 -7.43
CA ILE A 92 -9.32 -8.70 -7.87
C ILE A 92 -8.72 -8.24 -9.21
N ALA A 93 -7.39 -8.17 -9.28
CA ALA A 93 -6.67 -7.75 -10.49
C ALA A 93 -6.99 -8.66 -11.69
N ALA A 94 -6.95 -9.98 -11.51
CA ALA A 94 -7.33 -10.95 -12.53
C ALA A 94 -8.76 -10.75 -13.01
N SER A 95 -9.71 -10.62 -12.06
CA SER A 95 -11.13 -10.44 -12.39
C SER A 95 -11.36 -9.15 -13.18
N LEU A 96 -10.77 -8.04 -12.74
CA LEU A 96 -10.89 -6.76 -13.43
C LEU A 96 -10.23 -6.78 -14.80
N ALA A 97 -9.10 -7.47 -14.95
CA ALA A 97 -8.45 -7.63 -16.25
C ALA A 97 -9.27 -8.47 -17.23
N LEU A 98 -9.96 -9.51 -16.76
CA LEU A 98 -10.85 -10.30 -17.60
C LEU A 98 -12.09 -9.51 -18.04
N LEU A 99 -12.65 -8.69 -17.15
CA LEU A 99 -13.87 -7.91 -17.40
C LEU A 99 -13.61 -6.62 -18.19
N LEU A 100 -12.53 -5.91 -17.89
CA LEU A 100 -12.23 -4.56 -18.39
C LEU A 100 -10.99 -4.50 -19.28
N GLY A 101 -10.16 -5.55 -19.31
CA GLY A 101 -8.87 -5.55 -20.02
C GLY A 101 -8.98 -5.47 -21.53
N GLY A 102 -10.04 -6.01 -22.12
CA GLY A 102 -10.24 -6.05 -23.57
C GLY A 102 -8.98 -6.55 -24.30
N PRO A 103 -8.39 -5.77 -25.21
CA PRO A 103 -7.18 -6.15 -25.95
C PRO A 103 -5.91 -6.16 -25.10
N ASN A 104 -5.89 -5.53 -23.91
CA ASN A 104 -4.70 -5.44 -23.06
C ASN A 104 -5.02 -5.78 -21.60
N ARG A 105 -5.35 -7.06 -21.36
CA ARG A 105 -5.58 -7.60 -20.01
C ARG A 105 -4.38 -7.47 -19.08
N PRO A 106 -3.13 -7.71 -19.54
CA PRO A 106 -1.95 -7.57 -18.68
C PRO A 106 -1.82 -6.16 -18.08
N ALA A 107 -2.01 -5.10 -18.88
CA ALA A 107 -1.91 -3.73 -18.39
C ALA A 107 -2.97 -3.41 -17.33
N VAL A 108 -4.22 -3.85 -17.53
CA VAL A 108 -5.30 -3.65 -16.57
C VAL A 108 -5.06 -4.46 -15.28
N ALA A 109 -4.61 -5.71 -15.40
CA ALA A 109 -4.24 -6.54 -14.24
C ALA A 109 -3.15 -5.87 -13.41
N TYR A 110 -2.05 -5.47 -14.07
CA TYR A 110 -0.90 -4.89 -13.41
C TYR A 110 -1.24 -3.56 -12.75
N ALA A 111 -1.92 -2.66 -13.47
CA ALA A 111 -2.27 -1.34 -12.97
C ALA A 111 -3.28 -1.41 -11.82
N SER A 112 -4.35 -2.20 -11.96
CA SER A 112 -5.35 -2.34 -10.90
C SER A 112 -4.82 -3.08 -9.68
N GLY A 113 -3.99 -4.11 -9.86
CA GLY A 113 -3.35 -4.82 -8.75
C GLY A 113 -2.30 -3.99 -8.02
N THR A 114 -1.57 -3.15 -8.74
CA THR A 114 -0.54 -2.28 -8.14
C THR A 114 -1.15 -1.04 -7.50
N MET A 115 -1.74 -0.16 -8.31
CA MET A 115 -2.26 1.12 -7.85
C MET A 115 -3.46 0.92 -6.92
N GLY A 116 -4.30 -0.08 -7.19
CA GLY A 116 -5.43 -0.38 -6.32
C GLY A 116 -4.98 -0.75 -4.91
N VAL A 117 -3.94 -1.56 -4.77
CA VAL A 117 -3.39 -1.92 -3.44
C VAL A 117 -2.72 -0.72 -2.79
N LEU A 118 -1.84 0.00 -3.48
CA LEU A 118 -1.15 1.15 -2.91
C LEU A 118 -2.12 2.25 -2.48
N ILE A 119 -3.12 2.56 -3.31
CA ILE A 119 -4.13 3.57 -2.96
C ILE A 119 -5.04 3.02 -1.86
N GLY A 120 -5.62 1.85 -2.06
CA GLY A 120 -6.66 1.29 -1.20
C GLY A 120 -6.17 0.86 0.17
N ALA A 121 -5.10 0.07 0.21
CA ALA A 121 -4.52 -0.42 1.45
C ALA A 121 -3.68 0.67 2.11
N ASP A 122 -2.70 1.26 1.43
CA ASP A 122 -1.76 2.16 2.09
C ASP A 122 -2.29 3.59 2.23
N LEU A 123 -2.59 4.28 1.12
CA LEU A 123 -2.92 5.71 1.14
C LEU A 123 -4.26 6.01 1.84
N LEU A 124 -5.30 5.25 1.53
CA LEU A 124 -6.63 5.49 2.13
C LEU A 124 -6.67 5.15 3.63
N ASN A 125 -5.68 4.44 4.20
CA ASN A 125 -5.56 4.20 5.64
C ASN A 125 -4.57 5.15 6.34
N TRP A 126 -4.13 6.22 5.68
CA TRP A 126 -3.14 7.16 6.20
C TRP A 126 -3.45 7.68 7.62
N SER A 127 -4.72 8.00 7.90
CA SER A 127 -5.15 8.49 9.23
C SER A 127 -4.89 7.48 10.35
N LYS A 128 -4.90 6.18 10.04
CA LYS A 128 -4.72 5.08 11.00
C LYS A 128 -3.25 4.75 11.25
N ILE A 129 -2.31 5.33 10.50
CA ILE A 129 -0.87 5.07 10.66
C ILE A 129 -0.41 5.42 12.08
N LYS A 130 -0.94 6.52 12.64
CA LYS A 130 -0.59 6.97 14.01
C LYS A 130 -1.05 5.99 15.10
N GLU A 131 -2.07 5.19 14.83
CA GLU A 131 -2.66 4.24 15.78
C GLU A 131 -1.91 2.90 15.80
N LEU A 132 -1.00 2.67 14.85
CA LEU A 132 -0.23 1.43 14.73
C LEU A 132 0.81 1.27 15.84
N GLY A 133 1.21 2.36 16.50
CA GLY A 133 2.25 2.37 17.54
C GLY A 133 3.62 1.89 17.04
N ALA A 134 3.84 1.94 15.72
CA ALA A 134 5.08 1.48 15.09
C ALA A 134 6.04 2.67 14.89
N PRO A 135 7.35 2.50 15.15
CA PRO A 135 8.35 3.55 14.93
C PRO A 135 8.56 3.86 13.44
N MET A 136 8.20 2.92 12.56
CA MET A 136 8.30 3.03 11.10
C MET A 136 7.13 2.32 10.44
N VAL A 137 6.66 2.87 9.32
CA VAL A 137 5.72 2.23 8.40
C VAL A 137 6.28 2.30 6.97
N SER A 138 6.23 1.19 6.24
CA SER A 138 6.65 1.14 4.83
C SER A 138 5.44 1.00 3.90
N ILE A 139 5.22 2.00 3.05
CA ILE A 139 4.24 1.96 1.95
C ILE A 139 4.71 0.96 0.89
N GLY A 140 3.80 0.15 0.36
CA GLY A 140 4.14 -0.98 -0.52
C GLY A 140 4.84 -2.13 0.21
N GLY A 141 4.77 -2.16 1.55
CA GLY A 141 5.39 -3.18 2.40
C GLY A 141 4.40 -4.23 2.91
N ALA A 142 4.07 -4.15 4.20
CA ALA A 142 3.48 -5.16 5.10
C ALA A 142 2.24 -5.94 4.59
N GLY A 143 2.43 -6.80 3.58
CA GLY A 143 1.40 -7.56 2.89
C GLY A 143 0.93 -6.95 1.57
N THR A 144 1.25 -5.69 1.28
CA THR A 144 1.00 -5.06 -0.02
C THR A 144 1.99 -5.52 -1.08
N PHE A 145 3.26 -5.79 -0.71
CA PHE A 145 4.27 -6.35 -1.62
C PHE A 145 3.83 -7.67 -2.24
N ASP A 146 3.36 -8.63 -1.43
CA ASP A 146 2.96 -9.95 -1.95
C ASP A 146 1.79 -9.83 -2.92
N GLY A 147 0.82 -8.96 -2.61
CA GLY A 147 -0.32 -8.68 -3.48
C GLY A 147 0.10 -8.07 -4.82
N ILE A 148 1.03 -7.11 -4.80
CA ILE A 148 1.55 -6.45 -6.01
C ILE A 148 2.40 -7.41 -6.83
N PHE A 149 3.26 -8.20 -6.19
CA PHE A 149 4.09 -9.20 -6.85
C PHE A 149 3.24 -10.28 -7.53
N LEU A 150 2.25 -10.84 -6.82
CA LEU A 150 1.34 -11.83 -7.37
C LEU A 150 0.46 -11.24 -8.48
N ALA A 151 -0.01 -10.00 -8.34
CA ALA A 151 -0.72 -9.32 -9.43
C ALA A 151 0.17 -9.15 -10.67
N GLY A 152 1.48 -8.93 -10.47
CA GLY A 152 2.48 -8.95 -11.52
C GLY A 152 2.58 -10.29 -12.25
N ILE A 153 2.66 -11.39 -11.50
CA ILE A 153 2.65 -12.74 -12.07
C ILE A 153 1.36 -12.99 -12.86
N ILE A 154 0.20 -12.66 -12.28
CA ILE A 154 -1.09 -12.80 -12.95
C ILE A 154 -1.13 -11.99 -14.25
N ALA A 155 -0.62 -10.75 -14.25
CA ALA A 155 -0.57 -9.93 -15.46
C ALA A 155 0.22 -10.61 -16.58
N VAL A 156 1.37 -11.23 -16.27
CA VAL A 156 2.18 -11.98 -17.23
C VAL A 156 1.44 -13.23 -17.74
N LEU A 157 0.69 -13.91 -16.88
CA LEU A 157 -0.07 -15.11 -17.27
C LEU A 157 -1.30 -14.82 -18.13
N LEU A 158 -1.75 -13.57 -18.19
CA LEU A 158 -2.90 -13.13 -18.99
C LEU A 158 -2.52 -12.60 -20.39
N VAL A 159 -1.25 -12.76 -20.78
CA VAL A 159 -0.70 -12.42 -22.11
C VAL A 159 -1.19 -13.41 -23.16
#